data_AF-A0A2G6ID46-F1
#
_entry.id   AF-A0A2G6ID46-F1
#
_cell.length_a   1.000
_cell.length_b   1.000
_cell.length_c   1.000
_cell.angle_alpha   90.00
_cell.angle_beta   90.00
_cell.angle_gamma   90.00
#
_symmetry.space_group_name_H-M   'P 1'
#
loop_
_entity.id
_entity.type
_entity.pdbx_description
1 polymer ?
#
loop_
_entity_poly.entity_id
_entity_poly.type
_entity_poly.pdbx_seq_one_letter_code
_entity_poly.pdbx_strand_id
1 'polypeptide(L)'
;MDTWQTGCRHSSAEIETQTPGKKQRCPIVNAGIKLMASTNWIEFEGRKFGIRPGEKALDAMLRQGAPISFSCRQGACRACMLQAVSGDPGIAAVQTLPPDYRERGFFLPCMATDVDSVVAQRPDLSQCVQEATVAGKTYAAPDIVVLQLEPATEIEWQPGQVINLMNDNDDVRSYSLVSGKEDYYLELHVRIYPDGAVSGWVGGLSVGDTVRFQGPSGDFVYREEMADSPLLLIGTGTGGGVLTGLVRHALAKGHRGPVHLYLGGRTAEDLYLSGHVADFPADRVSVMQIASREAVGGQPAARVAELAFDRHPDVTQTHVFLCGNPDMIENARIRAMRNGADLGRVHADSFDPPGLYQTNENEKLASIKPDPEMWEALGEGRILSEILTEFYTALFEDPRLAPFFQRTTRQRAIDKQFSFLQDLFSGTKMFFGEKPFNSHHWMVISDELFDYRERMFFDVVRKYGIEERFIHRWAAIHEMFRREIVKSAPRGILHEGKEVNLEGYSHEKMDVGSVCDGCHGEIFPGETVLMHTRTGEIFCSACEGQGAAHAA
;
A
#
# COMPACT_ATOMS: atom_id res chain seq x y z
N MET A 1 36.84 -27.41 52.67
CA MET A 1 36.30 -26.22 51.97
C MET A 1 35.04 -26.66 51.24
N ASP A 2 34.16 -27.40 51.92
CA ASP A 2 33.10 -26.90 52.82
C ASP A 2 31.90 -26.46 51.97
N THR A 3 31.10 -27.36 51.38
CA THR A 3 30.00 -28.17 51.96
C THR A 3 29.02 -27.40 52.85
N TRP A 4 27.72 -27.44 52.48
CA TRP A 4 26.64 -28.11 53.24
C TRP A 4 25.25 -27.50 52.98
N GLN A 5 24.37 -28.37 52.49
CA GLN A 5 22.92 -28.36 52.72
C GLN A 5 22.61 -28.37 54.22
N THR A 6 21.45 -27.84 54.59
CA THR A 6 20.49 -28.26 55.65
C THR A 6 19.60 -27.05 55.96
N GLY A 7 18.34 -27.13 56.31
CA GLY A 7 17.46 -28.24 56.64
C GLY A 7 16.21 -27.60 57.27
N CYS A 8 15.05 -28.01 56.80
CA CYS A 8 13.75 -27.64 57.35
C CYS A 8 13.55 -28.36 58.69
N ARG A 9 13.21 -27.65 59.79
CA ARG A 9 12.50 -28.23 60.95
C ARG A 9 11.59 -27.19 61.63
N HIS A 10 10.43 -27.71 62.01
CA HIS A 10 9.27 -27.07 62.59
C HIS A 10 9.50 -26.44 63.97
N SER A 11 8.72 -25.40 64.26
CA SER A 11 8.16 -25.18 65.59
C SER A 11 6.77 -24.56 65.44
N SER A 12 5.77 -25.30 65.89
CA SER A 12 4.38 -24.93 65.99
C SER A 12 4.17 -24.09 67.25
N ALA A 13 3.51 -22.94 67.15
CA ALA A 13 2.73 -22.39 68.27
C ALA A 13 1.70 -21.38 67.75
N GLU A 14 0.46 -21.85 67.77
CA GLU A 14 -0.74 -21.17 68.27
C GLU A 14 -1.32 -19.97 67.50
N ILE A 15 -2.56 -20.24 67.09
CA ILE A 15 -3.57 -19.35 66.54
C ILE A 15 -4.15 -18.52 67.69
N GLU A 16 -4.09 -17.18 67.58
CA GLU A 16 -5.05 -16.30 68.24
C GLU A 16 -5.72 -15.40 67.19
N THR A 17 -7.04 -15.50 67.16
CA THR A 17 -7.96 -14.89 66.20
C THR A 17 -8.52 -13.55 66.69
N GLN A 18 -8.61 -12.60 65.74
CA GLN A 18 -9.52 -11.44 65.65
C GLN A 18 -9.15 -10.17 66.44
N THR A 19 -9.05 -8.97 65.85
CA THR A 19 -10.08 -8.25 65.04
C THR A 19 -9.45 -7.08 64.21
N PRO A 20 -10.19 -6.45 63.27
CA PRO A 20 -9.61 -5.87 62.04
C PRO A 20 -9.37 -4.35 62.11
N GLY A 21 -8.21 -3.91 61.61
CA GLY A 21 -7.87 -2.49 61.55
C GLY A 21 -7.04 -2.13 60.31
N LYS A 22 -7.64 -1.31 59.44
CA LYS A 22 -7.02 -0.44 58.42
C LYS A 22 -6.13 -1.13 57.36
N LYS A 23 -6.70 -1.33 56.16
CA LYS A 23 -5.94 -1.54 54.93
C LYS A 23 -5.04 -0.33 54.67
N GLN A 24 -3.75 -0.50 54.95
CA GLN A 24 -2.68 0.39 54.49
C GLN A 24 -2.65 0.38 52.96
N ARG A 25 -2.80 1.57 52.36
CA ARG A 25 -2.56 1.78 50.93
C ARG A 25 -1.07 1.54 50.66
N CYS A 26 -0.79 0.64 49.72
CA CYS A 26 0.54 0.43 49.15
C CYS A 26 0.95 1.71 48.38
N PRO A 27 2.15 2.27 48.58
CA PRO A 27 2.60 3.45 47.85
C PRO A 27 3.09 3.00 46.46
N ILE A 28 2.19 2.97 45.48
CA ILE A 28 2.63 3.03 44.09
C ILE A 28 3.00 4.50 43.86
N VAL A 29 4.31 4.74 43.94
CA VAL A 29 4.95 5.99 43.58
C VAL A 29 4.58 6.33 42.15
N ASN A 30 4.15 7.58 41.95
CA ASN A 30 3.98 8.22 40.64
C ASN A 30 5.22 8.01 39.77
N ALA A 31 5.22 6.98 38.94
CA ALA A 31 5.98 6.98 37.70
C ALA A 31 5.07 7.63 36.66
N GLY A 32 5.16 8.95 36.56
CA GLY A 32 4.53 9.67 35.47
C GLY A 32 5.00 9.05 34.16
N ILE A 33 4.07 8.53 33.37
CA ILE A 33 4.32 8.26 31.96
C ILE A 33 4.56 9.64 31.34
N LYS A 34 5.83 10.05 31.29
CA LYS A 34 6.28 10.98 30.26
C LYS A 34 5.92 10.30 28.96
N LEU A 35 4.91 10.81 28.26
CA LEU A 35 4.83 10.64 26.81
C LEU A 35 6.24 10.93 26.31
N MET A 36 6.93 9.90 25.83
CA MET A 36 8.17 10.14 25.11
C MET A 36 7.75 10.90 23.86
N ALA A 37 7.93 12.22 23.89
CA ALA A 37 7.97 13.01 22.68
C ALA A 37 8.89 12.25 21.72
N SER A 38 8.41 11.96 20.52
CA SER A 38 9.27 11.38 19.48
C SER A 38 10.52 12.24 19.40
N THR A 39 11.67 11.69 19.78
CA THR A 39 12.95 12.42 19.75
C THR A 39 13.27 12.86 18.32
N ASN A 40 12.73 12.12 17.35
CA ASN A 40 12.96 12.29 15.93
C ASN A 40 11.78 13.02 15.28
N TRP A 41 12.09 13.97 14.41
CA TRP A 41 11.10 14.82 13.76
C TRP A 41 11.57 15.24 12.37
N ILE A 42 10.61 15.53 11.51
CA ILE A 42 10.85 16.23 10.24
C ILE A 42 10.18 17.59 10.30
N GLU A 43 10.93 18.65 10.05
CA GLU A 43 10.37 20.00 9.91
C GLU A 43 10.16 20.27 8.43
N PHE A 44 8.94 20.62 8.04
CA PHE A 44 8.59 20.94 6.65
C PHE A 44 7.58 22.09 6.62
N GLU A 45 7.85 23.10 5.80
CA GLU A 45 7.04 24.33 5.69
C GLU A 45 6.79 25.02 7.05
N GLY A 46 7.80 25.03 7.93
CA GLY A 46 7.74 25.66 9.24
C GLY A 46 6.91 24.89 10.28
N ARG A 47 6.47 23.67 9.98
CA ARG A 47 5.77 22.76 10.91
C ARG A 47 6.65 21.55 11.21
N LYS A 48 6.69 21.12 12.47
CA LYS A 48 7.39 19.90 12.90
C LYS A 48 6.44 18.74 12.98
N PHE A 49 6.83 17.62 12.37
CA PHE A 49 6.09 16.37 12.34
C PHE A 49 6.87 15.32 13.12
N GLY A 50 6.31 14.84 14.22
CA GLY A 50 6.95 13.83 15.07
C GLY A 50 6.93 12.45 14.41
N ILE A 51 8.08 11.77 14.35
CA ILE A 51 8.25 10.45 13.72
C ILE A 51 8.23 9.37 14.81
N ARG A 52 7.31 8.42 14.71
CA ARG A 52 7.25 7.28 15.64
C ARG A 52 8.36 6.27 15.33
N PRO A 53 8.84 5.48 16.30
CA PRO A 53 9.82 4.44 16.04
C PRO A 53 9.37 3.49 14.92
N GLY A 54 10.19 3.32 13.88
CA GLY A 54 9.90 2.46 12.72
C GLY A 54 8.89 3.04 11.70
N GLU A 55 8.36 4.23 11.93
CA GLU A 55 7.48 4.95 11.01
C GLU A 55 8.32 5.66 9.94
N LYS A 56 7.88 5.59 8.67
CA LYS A 56 8.51 6.36 7.59
C LYS A 56 8.20 7.85 7.77
N ALA A 57 9.16 8.73 7.45
CA ALA A 57 8.93 10.17 7.56
C ALA A 57 7.72 10.65 6.75
N LEU A 58 7.46 10.08 5.57
CA LEU A 58 6.25 10.40 4.79
C LEU A 58 4.97 10.06 5.57
N ASP A 59 4.90 8.88 6.19
CA ASP A 59 3.70 8.46 6.93
C ASP A 59 3.49 9.35 8.17
N ALA A 60 4.59 9.73 8.86
CA ALA A 60 4.53 10.69 9.95
C ALA A 60 3.99 12.06 9.49
N MET A 61 4.48 12.56 8.35
CA MET A 61 4.03 13.83 7.75
C MET A 61 2.54 13.78 7.35
N LEU A 62 2.11 12.71 6.66
CA LEU A 62 0.73 12.55 6.21
C LEU A 62 -0.24 12.37 7.39
N ARG A 63 0.15 11.60 8.40
CA ARG A 63 -0.63 11.42 9.65
C ARG A 63 -0.91 12.73 10.38
N GLN A 64 -0.04 13.73 10.22
CA GLN A 64 -0.12 15.05 10.85
C GLN A 64 -0.53 16.15 9.83
N GLY A 65 -1.10 15.76 8.69
CA GLY A 65 -1.67 16.67 7.71
C GLY A 65 -0.65 17.59 7.04
N ALA A 66 0.57 17.11 6.75
CA ALA A 66 1.53 17.83 5.94
C ALA A 66 1.06 17.91 4.47
N PRO A 67 1.19 19.07 3.80
CA PRO A 67 0.81 19.26 2.40
C PRO A 67 1.88 18.72 1.42
N ILE A 68 2.20 17.43 1.53
CA ILE A 68 3.23 16.75 0.74
C ILE A 68 2.60 15.89 -0.37
N SER A 69 3.13 16.03 -1.59
CA SER A 69 2.74 15.19 -2.72
C SER A 69 3.32 13.78 -2.57
N PHE A 70 2.61 12.74 -2.98
CA PHE A 70 3.16 11.39 -3.09
C PHE A 70 2.29 10.58 -4.07
N SER A 71 2.80 9.43 -4.54
CA SER A 71 2.00 8.48 -5.33
C SER A 71 2.23 7.04 -4.84
N CYS A 72 3.40 6.47 -5.13
CA CYS A 72 3.67 5.03 -4.93
C CYS A 72 4.05 4.59 -3.51
N ARG A 73 4.51 5.51 -2.64
CA ARG A 73 5.01 5.22 -1.27
C ARG A 73 6.16 4.20 -1.13
N GLN A 74 6.77 3.80 -2.23
CA GLN A 74 7.85 2.80 -2.28
C GLN A 74 9.11 3.35 -2.97
N GLY A 75 9.29 4.68 -2.97
CA GLY A 75 10.44 5.35 -3.60
C GLY A 75 10.40 5.42 -5.14
N ALA A 76 9.50 4.66 -5.77
CA ALA A 76 9.35 4.48 -7.21
C ALA A 76 8.85 5.68 -8.01
N CYS A 77 8.03 6.58 -7.45
CA CYS A 77 7.45 7.71 -8.19
C CYS A 77 8.19 9.02 -7.95
N ARG A 78 9.00 9.07 -6.88
CA ARG A 78 9.66 10.25 -6.34
C ARG A 78 8.78 11.49 -6.11
N ALA A 79 7.45 11.38 -6.21
CA ALA A 79 6.52 12.48 -5.95
C ALA A 79 6.63 13.06 -4.52
N CYS A 80 7.09 12.25 -3.56
CA CYS A 80 7.33 12.69 -2.18
C CYS A 80 8.69 13.33 -1.92
N MET A 81 9.54 13.46 -2.94
CA MET A 81 10.90 13.93 -2.75
C MET A 81 10.94 15.27 -2.02
N LEU A 82 11.82 15.36 -1.04
CA LEU A 82 12.16 16.60 -0.33
C LEU A 82 13.66 16.84 -0.43
N GLN A 83 14.07 18.07 -0.11
CA GLN A 83 15.47 18.43 0.02
C GLN A 83 15.77 18.74 1.49
N ALA A 84 16.78 18.07 2.04
CA ALA A 84 17.28 18.30 3.38
C ALA A 84 18.08 19.61 3.40
N VAL A 85 17.60 20.58 4.18
CA VAL A 85 18.30 21.84 4.47
C VAL A 85 19.33 21.63 5.58
N SER A 86 18.98 20.79 6.57
CA SER A 86 19.88 20.40 7.65
C SER A 86 19.43 19.09 8.28
N GLY A 87 20.36 18.35 8.87
CA GLY A 87 20.09 17.06 9.50
C GLY A 87 20.26 15.89 8.53
N ASP A 88 20.20 14.67 9.06
CA ASP A 88 20.38 13.44 8.30
C ASP A 88 19.02 12.78 8.03
N PRO A 89 18.59 12.65 6.76
CA PRO A 89 17.36 11.95 6.41
C PRO A 89 17.48 10.41 6.50
N GLY A 90 18.66 9.86 6.78
CA GLY A 90 18.89 8.43 6.88
C GLY A 90 19.23 7.78 5.54
N ILE A 91 19.92 6.62 5.59
CA ILE A 91 20.46 5.96 4.39
C ILE A 91 19.32 5.44 3.51
N ALA A 92 18.27 4.89 4.12
CA ALA A 92 17.13 4.34 3.40
C ALA A 92 16.42 5.43 2.57
N ALA A 93 16.39 6.66 3.05
CA ALA A 93 15.76 7.79 2.39
C ALA A 93 16.45 8.19 1.07
N VAL A 94 17.73 7.87 0.91
CA VAL A 94 18.55 8.30 -0.23
C VAL A 94 18.98 7.15 -1.14
N GLN A 95 18.86 5.89 -0.69
CA GLN A 95 19.43 4.72 -1.37
C GLN A 95 18.90 4.50 -2.81
N THR A 96 17.65 4.86 -3.10
CA THR A 96 17.04 4.71 -4.43
C THR A 96 17.20 5.96 -5.31
N LEU A 97 17.81 7.02 -4.78
CA LEU A 97 18.11 8.23 -5.53
C LEU A 97 19.44 8.10 -6.29
N PRO A 98 19.55 8.69 -7.49
CA PRO A 98 20.81 8.86 -8.18
C PRO A 98 21.86 9.60 -7.32
N PRO A 99 23.18 9.34 -7.48
CA PRO A 99 24.23 9.94 -6.63
C PRO A 99 24.19 11.48 -6.57
N ASP A 100 23.96 12.11 -7.70
CA ASP A 100 23.80 13.56 -7.88
C ASP A 100 22.62 14.12 -7.07
N TYR A 101 21.54 13.35 -6.91
CA TYR A 101 20.42 13.75 -6.07
C TYR A 101 20.80 13.70 -4.58
N ARG A 102 21.53 12.67 -4.17
CA ARG A 102 22.00 12.52 -2.78
C ARG A 102 22.96 13.64 -2.41
N GLU A 103 23.89 13.96 -3.30
CA GLU A 103 24.87 15.05 -3.10
C GLU A 103 24.20 16.41 -2.92
N ARG A 104 23.03 16.62 -3.52
CA ARG A 104 22.24 17.85 -3.40
C ARG A 104 21.26 17.84 -2.23
N GLY A 105 21.34 16.82 -1.37
CA GLY A 105 20.50 16.69 -0.19
C GLY A 105 19.07 16.24 -0.49
N PHE A 106 18.77 15.73 -1.68
CA PHE A 106 17.45 15.15 -1.94
C PHE A 106 17.30 13.84 -1.19
N PHE A 107 16.09 13.60 -0.69
CA PHE A 107 15.73 12.37 -0.02
C PHE A 107 14.24 12.06 -0.25
N LEU A 108 13.87 10.81 -0.05
CA LEU A 108 12.50 10.33 -0.18
C LEU A 108 11.95 10.03 1.22
N PRO A 109 11.08 10.89 1.77
CA PRO A 109 10.42 10.65 3.06
C PRO A 109 9.68 9.29 3.10
N CYS A 110 9.21 8.78 1.94
CA CYS A 110 8.56 7.46 1.87
C CYS A 110 9.50 6.27 2.06
N MET A 111 10.81 6.49 2.04
CA MET A 111 11.82 5.47 2.31
C MET A 111 12.57 5.75 3.62
N ALA A 112 12.37 6.92 4.21
CA ALA A 112 13.11 7.40 5.36
C ALA A 112 12.58 6.79 6.68
N THR A 113 13.15 5.65 7.08
CA THR A 113 12.77 4.91 8.31
C THR A 113 13.72 5.17 9.49
N ASP A 114 14.87 5.78 9.23
CA ASP A 114 15.98 6.02 10.14
C ASP A 114 16.33 7.52 10.24
N VAL A 115 15.33 8.40 10.08
CA VAL A 115 15.53 9.85 10.23
C VAL A 115 15.84 10.20 11.69
N ASP A 116 16.94 10.89 11.92
CA ASP A 116 17.24 11.52 13.21
C ASP A 116 16.35 12.76 13.39
N SER A 117 16.75 13.89 12.85
CA SER A 117 15.93 15.09 12.78
C SER A 117 16.36 15.88 11.57
N VAL A 118 15.42 16.15 10.67
CA VAL A 118 15.73 16.79 9.39
C VAL A 118 14.83 18.01 9.21
N VAL A 119 15.44 19.13 8.82
CA VAL A 119 14.72 20.28 8.29
C VAL A 119 14.67 20.10 6.79
N ALA A 120 13.46 19.96 6.27
CA ALA A 120 13.19 19.67 4.88
C ALA A 120 12.43 20.83 4.24
N GLN A 121 12.75 21.10 2.99
CA GLN A 121 12.02 22.02 2.16
C GLN A 121 11.46 21.28 0.95
N ARG A 122 10.50 21.92 0.26
CA ARG A 122 10.14 21.47 -1.07
C ARG A 122 11.42 21.49 -1.92
N PRO A 123 11.69 20.40 -2.65
CA PRO A 123 12.80 20.41 -3.57
C PRO A 123 12.54 21.56 -4.55
N ASP A 124 13.57 22.35 -4.83
CA ASP A 124 13.54 23.21 -6.01
C ASP A 124 13.53 22.28 -7.22
N LEU A 125 12.35 21.89 -7.70
CA LEU A 125 12.24 20.85 -8.72
C LEU A 125 12.94 21.22 -10.03
N SER A 126 13.23 22.50 -10.28
CA SER A 126 14.08 22.92 -11.40
C SER A 126 15.46 22.23 -11.38
N GLN A 127 15.89 21.77 -10.20
CA GLN A 127 17.11 21.03 -9.97
C GLN A 127 17.00 19.55 -10.38
N CYS A 128 15.81 18.95 -10.32
CA CYS A 128 15.55 17.55 -10.66
C CYS A 128 14.86 17.38 -12.01
N VAL A 129 14.58 18.50 -12.67
CA VAL A 129 13.97 18.56 -13.99
C VAL A 129 15.05 18.36 -15.03
N GLN A 130 14.79 17.39 -15.89
CA GLN A 130 15.50 17.19 -17.13
C GLN A 130 14.63 17.70 -18.27
N GLU A 131 15.29 18.11 -19.34
CA GLU A 131 14.63 18.46 -20.59
C GLU A 131 14.75 17.30 -21.57
N ALA A 132 13.72 17.12 -22.39
CA ALA A 132 13.78 16.25 -23.54
C ALA A 132 13.14 16.96 -24.74
N THR A 133 13.61 16.62 -25.94
CA THR A 133 12.97 17.06 -27.18
C THR A 133 11.97 16.01 -27.63
N VAL A 134 10.79 16.42 -28.08
CA VAL A 134 9.84 15.52 -28.72
C VAL A 134 10.43 15.05 -30.05
N ALA A 135 10.96 13.84 -30.07
CA ALA A 135 11.56 13.21 -31.25
C ALA A 135 10.49 12.59 -32.17
N GLY A 136 9.39 12.13 -31.60
CA GLY A 136 8.31 11.48 -32.35
C GLY A 136 6.97 11.57 -31.62
N LYS A 137 5.90 11.70 -32.39
CA LYS A 137 4.52 11.66 -31.88
C LYS A 137 3.59 11.04 -32.91
N THR A 138 2.93 9.95 -32.53
CA THR A 138 1.99 9.23 -33.40
C THR A 138 0.73 8.86 -32.63
N TYR A 139 -0.43 9.07 -33.24
CA TYR A 139 -1.69 8.54 -32.70
C TYR A 139 -1.80 7.06 -33.10
N ALA A 140 -1.61 6.16 -32.13
CA ALA A 140 -1.75 4.72 -32.33
C ALA A 140 -3.21 4.26 -32.23
N ALA A 141 -4.06 5.04 -31.56
CA ALA A 141 -5.51 4.91 -31.51
C ALA A 141 -6.14 6.32 -31.38
N PRO A 142 -7.47 6.48 -31.53
CA PRO A 142 -8.13 7.79 -31.47
C PRO A 142 -7.80 8.62 -30.23
N ASP A 143 -7.57 7.96 -29.08
CA ASP A 143 -7.24 8.58 -27.81
C ASP A 143 -5.90 8.10 -27.23
N ILE A 144 -5.01 7.49 -28.02
CA ILE A 144 -3.70 7.02 -27.56
C ILE A 144 -2.59 7.60 -28.43
N VAL A 145 -1.70 8.34 -27.78
CA VAL A 145 -0.48 8.89 -28.37
C VAL A 145 0.72 8.05 -27.93
N VAL A 146 1.53 7.64 -28.89
CA VAL A 146 2.91 7.18 -28.68
C VAL A 146 3.80 8.42 -28.79
N LEU A 147 4.44 8.78 -27.68
CA LEU A 147 5.33 9.93 -27.56
C LEU A 147 6.76 9.43 -27.37
N GLN A 148 7.66 9.87 -28.22
CA GLN A 148 9.09 9.57 -28.15
C GLN A 148 9.84 10.84 -27.77
N LEU A 149 10.63 10.78 -26.71
CA LEU A 149 11.37 11.90 -26.15
C LEU A 149 12.87 11.58 -26.17
N GLU A 150 13.65 12.48 -26.74
CA GLU A 150 15.12 12.43 -26.71
C GLU A 150 15.61 13.25 -25.51
N PRO A 151 16.13 12.62 -24.45
CA PRO A 151 16.60 13.35 -23.27
C PRO A 151 17.81 14.20 -23.62
N ALA A 152 17.86 15.44 -23.12
CA ALA A 152 18.96 16.37 -23.37
C ALA A 152 20.29 15.93 -22.69
N THR A 153 20.19 15.04 -21.71
CA THR A 153 21.32 14.45 -20.98
C THR A 153 21.28 12.94 -21.05
N GLU A 154 22.44 12.29 -20.98
CA GLU A 154 22.50 10.83 -20.91
C GLU A 154 21.90 10.35 -19.58
N ILE A 155 20.93 9.43 -19.68
CA ILE A 155 20.30 8.78 -18.54
C ILE A 155 20.24 7.26 -18.74
N GLU A 156 20.15 6.55 -17.62
CA GLU A 156 19.89 5.12 -17.58
C GLU A 156 18.42 4.88 -17.25
N TRP A 157 17.72 4.07 -18.04
CA TRP A 157 16.33 3.69 -17.80
C TRP A 157 16.04 2.27 -18.27
N GLN A 158 14.97 1.69 -17.73
CA GLN A 158 14.43 0.39 -18.14
C GLN A 158 12.93 0.49 -18.42
N PRO A 159 12.37 -0.34 -19.31
CA PRO A 159 10.93 -0.44 -19.48
C PRO A 159 10.23 -0.78 -18.16
N GLY A 160 9.07 -0.17 -17.96
CA GLY A 160 8.26 -0.31 -16.74
C GLY A 160 8.65 0.63 -15.61
N GLN A 161 9.79 1.32 -15.69
CA GLN A 161 10.02 2.52 -14.89
C GLN A 161 9.09 3.64 -15.33
N VAL A 162 9.03 4.71 -14.53
CA VAL A 162 8.12 5.83 -14.67
C VAL A 162 8.92 7.12 -14.73
N ILE A 163 8.46 8.05 -15.57
CA ILE A 163 8.85 9.45 -15.50
C ILE A 163 7.64 10.32 -15.15
N ASN A 164 7.89 11.48 -14.56
CA ASN A 164 6.87 12.47 -14.28
C ASN A 164 7.00 13.59 -15.32
N LEU A 165 6.04 13.70 -16.23
CA LEU A 165 5.96 14.83 -17.16
C LEU A 165 5.35 16.04 -16.48
N MET A 166 5.88 17.21 -16.79
CA MET A 166 5.45 18.50 -16.25
C MET A 166 4.96 19.38 -17.41
N ASN A 167 3.72 19.86 -17.33
CA ASN A 167 3.20 20.82 -18.30
C ASN A 167 3.70 22.26 -18.00
N ASP A 168 3.23 23.22 -18.79
CA ASP A 168 3.61 24.64 -18.65
C ASP A 168 3.02 25.32 -17.39
N ASN A 169 2.03 24.70 -16.75
CA ASN A 169 1.42 25.16 -15.49
C ASN A 169 2.00 24.44 -14.25
N ASP A 170 3.11 23.70 -14.42
CA ASP A 170 3.73 22.85 -13.40
C ASP A 170 2.82 21.72 -12.86
N ASP A 171 1.74 21.36 -13.57
CA ASP A 171 1.00 20.14 -13.29
C ASP A 171 1.87 18.93 -13.63
N VAL A 172 1.90 17.96 -12.73
CA VAL A 172 2.75 16.77 -12.85
C VAL A 172 1.90 15.52 -13.02
N ARG A 173 2.24 14.66 -13.99
CA ARG A 173 1.67 13.30 -14.10
C ARG A 173 2.73 12.27 -14.43
N SER A 174 2.56 11.11 -13.83
CA SER A 174 3.41 9.94 -14.03
C SER A 174 3.01 9.19 -15.31
N TYR A 175 4.01 8.81 -16.10
CA TYR A 175 3.88 7.98 -17.28
C TYR A 175 4.95 6.88 -17.29
N SER A 176 4.51 5.64 -17.47
CA SER A 176 5.40 4.49 -17.54
C SER A 176 6.15 4.45 -18.88
N LEU A 177 7.44 4.15 -18.81
CA LEU A 177 8.34 3.99 -19.93
C LEU A 177 8.10 2.64 -20.61
N VAL A 178 7.90 2.69 -21.92
CA VAL A 178 7.77 1.52 -22.80
C VAL A 178 9.13 1.10 -23.33
N SER A 179 10.03 2.06 -23.57
CA SER A 179 11.36 1.79 -24.11
C SER A 179 12.42 1.53 -23.04
N GLY A 180 13.51 0.88 -23.46
CA GLY A 180 14.76 0.77 -22.70
C GLY A 180 15.86 1.62 -23.34
N LYS A 181 17.03 1.69 -22.68
CA LYS A 181 18.18 2.47 -23.19
C LYS A 181 18.59 2.07 -24.61
N GLU A 182 18.40 0.80 -24.96
CA GLU A 182 18.65 0.25 -26.29
C GLU A 182 17.85 0.90 -27.43
N ASP A 183 16.74 1.58 -27.11
CA ASP A 183 15.88 2.24 -28.08
C ASP A 183 16.32 3.71 -28.34
N TYR A 184 17.26 4.25 -27.56
CA TYR A 184 17.79 5.64 -27.64
C TYR A 184 16.81 6.78 -27.33
N TYR A 185 15.51 6.52 -27.23
CA TYR A 185 14.48 7.49 -26.83
C TYR A 185 13.64 6.94 -25.68
N LEU A 186 13.10 7.84 -24.86
CA LEU A 186 12.05 7.52 -23.90
C LEU A 186 10.72 7.42 -24.65
N GLU A 187 10.09 6.25 -24.66
CA GLU A 187 8.80 6.03 -25.29
C GLU A 187 7.70 5.92 -24.23
N LEU A 188 6.63 6.69 -24.41
CA LEU A 188 5.45 6.71 -23.55
C LEU A 188 4.21 6.44 -24.37
N HIS A 189 3.31 5.61 -23.83
CA HIS A 189 1.96 5.45 -24.39
C HIS A 189 0.97 6.22 -23.51
N VAL A 190 0.48 7.35 -24.02
CA VAL A 190 -0.35 8.30 -23.29
C VAL A 190 -1.79 8.21 -23.78
N ARG A 191 -2.72 7.87 -22.88
CA ARG A 191 -4.14 8.05 -23.17
C ARG A 191 -4.51 9.53 -23.02
N ILE A 192 -5.07 10.11 -24.06
CA ILE A 192 -5.49 11.51 -24.10
C ILE A 192 -6.86 11.65 -23.46
N TYR A 193 -6.91 12.42 -22.38
CA TYR A 193 -8.17 12.91 -21.81
C TYR A 193 -8.25 14.39 -22.19
N PRO A 194 -9.22 14.81 -23.02
CA PRO A 194 -9.28 16.19 -23.52
C PRO A 194 -9.26 17.25 -22.41
N ASP A 195 -9.94 16.98 -21.30
CA ASP A 195 -9.99 17.87 -20.13
C ASP A 195 -8.88 17.58 -19.10
N GLY A 196 -7.94 16.67 -19.41
CA GLY A 196 -6.84 16.30 -18.53
C GLY A 196 -5.68 17.30 -18.60
N ALA A 197 -5.26 17.84 -17.46
CA ALA A 197 -4.24 18.90 -17.39
C ALA A 197 -2.92 18.57 -18.10
N VAL A 198 -2.41 17.34 -17.97
CA VAL A 198 -1.15 16.91 -18.62
C VAL A 198 -1.43 16.08 -19.88
N SER A 199 -2.42 15.19 -19.89
CA SER A 199 -2.72 14.37 -21.07
C SER A 199 -3.27 15.20 -22.25
N GLY A 200 -4.09 16.22 -21.98
CA GLY A 200 -4.54 17.18 -23.00
C GLY A 200 -3.38 18.01 -23.55
N TRP A 201 -2.46 18.45 -22.68
CA TRP A 201 -1.21 19.13 -23.07
C TRP A 201 -0.33 18.25 -23.96
N VAL A 202 -0.12 16.98 -23.62
CA VAL A 202 0.58 16.00 -24.49
C VAL A 202 -0.09 15.90 -25.86
N GLY A 203 -1.43 15.95 -25.90
CA GLY A 203 -2.22 16.00 -27.12
C GLY A 203 -1.91 17.20 -28.03
N GLY A 204 -1.45 18.33 -27.46
CA GLY A 204 -1.06 19.54 -28.19
C GLY A 204 0.40 19.59 -28.66
N LEU A 205 1.29 18.75 -28.11
CA LEU A 205 2.73 18.77 -28.45
C LEU A 205 3.00 18.45 -29.93
N SER A 206 4.07 19.04 -30.46
CA SER A 206 4.62 18.81 -31.79
C SER A 206 6.04 18.27 -31.72
N VAL A 207 6.49 17.58 -32.78
CA VAL A 207 7.90 17.18 -32.92
C VAL A 207 8.78 18.42 -32.92
N GLY A 208 9.85 18.40 -32.11
CA GLY A 208 10.75 19.53 -31.88
C GLY A 208 10.42 20.36 -30.64
N ASP A 209 9.26 20.17 -30.00
CA ASP A 209 8.95 20.84 -28.73
C ASP A 209 9.86 20.33 -27.60
N THR A 210 10.16 21.20 -26.64
CA THR A 210 10.89 20.84 -25.42
C THR A 210 9.91 20.51 -24.31
N VAL A 211 10.12 19.40 -23.63
CA VAL A 211 9.33 18.98 -22.46
C VAL A 211 10.23 18.86 -21.23
N ARG A 212 9.63 19.09 -20.07
CA ARG A 212 10.27 18.93 -18.75
C ARG A 212 9.79 17.64 -18.09
N PHE A 213 10.72 16.88 -17.51
CA PHE A 213 10.38 15.65 -16.80
C PHE A 213 11.29 15.36 -15.61
N GLN A 214 10.84 14.46 -14.75
CA GLN A 214 11.62 13.91 -13.64
C GLN A 214 11.65 12.38 -13.71
N GLY A 215 12.71 11.76 -13.22
CA GLY A 215 12.90 10.31 -13.31
C GLY A 215 14.12 9.94 -14.16
N PRO A 216 14.24 8.67 -14.55
CA PRO A 216 13.31 7.57 -14.33
C PRO A 216 13.35 7.00 -12.91
N SER A 217 12.23 6.44 -12.46
CA SER A 217 12.10 5.78 -11.16
C SER A 217 11.08 4.65 -11.23
N GLY A 218 11.16 3.64 -10.36
CA GLY A 218 10.21 2.52 -10.37
C GLY A 218 10.89 1.17 -10.34
N ASP A 219 10.22 0.22 -9.68
CA ASP A 219 10.70 -1.16 -9.49
C ASP A 219 9.91 -2.18 -10.31
N PHE A 220 8.92 -1.74 -11.09
CA PHE A 220 8.18 -2.57 -12.05
C PHE A 220 9.06 -2.82 -13.28
N VAL A 221 10.13 -3.59 -13.12
CA VAL A 221 11.14 -3.85 -14.14
C VAL A 221 11.41 -5.34 -14.27
N TYR A 222 11.90 -5.75 -15.44
CA TYR A 222 12.48 -7.07 -15.61
C TYR A 222 13.82 -7.16 -14.86
N ARG A 223 14.08 -8.28 -14.19
CA ARG A 223 15.37 -8.55 -13.55
C ARG A 223 15.99 -9.81 -14.13
N GLU A 224 17.29 -9.79 -14.35
CA GLU A 224 18.02 -10.92 -14.97
C GLU A 224 17.94 -12.22 -14.14
N GLU A 225 17.70 -12.12 -12.83
CA GLU A 225 17.40 -13.26 -11.95
C GLU A 225 16.14 -14.05 -12.37
N MET A 226 15.26 -13.44 -13.17
CA MET A 226 14.05 -14.07 -13.71
C MET A 226 14.31 -14.83 -15.02
N ALA A 227 15.55 -14.88 -15.52
CA ALA A 227 15.88 -15.38 -16.86
C ALA A 227 15.33 -16.78 -17.18
N ASP A 228 15.26 -17.68 -16.21
CA ASP A 228 14.78 -19.06 -16.42
C ASP A 228 13.32 -19.29 -16.00
N SER A 229 12.68 -18.30 -15.37
CA SER A 229 11.31 -18.44 -14.90
C SER A 229 10.30 -18.12 -16.01
N PRO A 230 9.14 -18.81 -16.08
CA PRO A 230 8.04 -18.38 -16.92
C PRO A 230 7.59 -16.94 -16.59
N LEU A 231 7.22 -16.18 -17.62
CA LEU A 231 6.61 -14.86 -17.47
C LEU A 231 5.16 -14.90 -17.96
N LEU A 232 4.24 -14.44 -17.12
CA LEU A 232 2.85 -14.19 -17.48
C LEU A 232 2.56 -12.69 -17.36
N LEU A 233 2.39 -12.01 -18.49
CA LEU A 233 2.17 -10.57 -18.55
C LEU A 233 0.73 -10.29 -18.99
N ILE A 234 -0.01 -9.52 -18.21
CA ILE A 234 -1.43 -9.20 -18.46
C ILE A 234 -1.60 -7.69 -18.42
N GLY A 235 -1.87 -7.10 -19.59
CA GLY A 235 -1.95 -5.65 -19.79
C GLY A 235 -3.29 -5.20 -20.34
N THR A 236 -3.72 -4.01 -19.96
CA THR A 236 -4.88 -3.34 -20.60
C THR A 236 -4.54 -1.91 -21.01
N GLY A 237 -5.07 -1.48 -22.16
CA GLY A 237 -4.85 -0.13 -22.68
C GLY A 237 -3.36 0.23 -22.83
N THR A 238 -2.96 1.37 -22.28
CA THR A 238 -1.55 1.83 -22.32
C THR A 238 -0.62 0.95 -21.49
N GLY A 239 -1.12 0.25 -20.47
CA GLY A 239 -0.35 -0.74 -19.70
C GLY A 239 0.10 -1.94 -20.55
N GLY A 240 -0.64 -2.25 -21.62
CA GLY A 240 -0.19 -3.22 -22.62
C GLY A 240 1.12 -2.83 -23.30
N GLY A 241 1.30 -1.53 -23.59
CA GLY A 241 2.52 -1.00 -24.20
C GLY A 241 3.74 -1.23 -23.31
N VAL A 242 3.60 -0.90 -22.02
CA VAL A 242 4.65 -1.12 -21.00
C VAL A 242 5.10 -2.58 -20.98
N LEU A 243 4.15 -3.53 -21.00
CA LEU A 243 4.46 -4.95 -20.99
C LEU A 243 5.11 -5.41 -22.29
N THR A 244 4.71 -4.88 -23.45
CA THR A 244 5.39 -5.13 -24.72
C THR A 244 6.85 -4.68 -24.66
N GLY A 245 7.11 -3.50 -24.09
CA GLY A 245 8.46 -3.00 -23.81
C GLY A 245 9.28 -3.93 -22.91
N LEU A 246 8.66 -4.39 -21.80
CA LEU A 246 9.28 -5.32 -20.86
C LEU A 246 9.64 -6.64 -21.51
N VAL A 247 8.77 -7.20 -22.38
CA VAL A 247 9.07 -8.42 -23.16
C VAL A 247 10.25 -8.20 -24.10
N ARG A 248 10.27 -7.09 -24.86
CA ARG A 248 11.40 -6.76 -25.75
C ARG A 248 12.72 -6.71 -24.99
N HIS A 249 12.72 -6.03 -23.84
CA HIS A 249 13.90 -5.91 -22.99
C HIS A 249 14.33 -7.25 -22.39
N ALA A 250 13.39 -8.05 -21.89
CA ALA A 250 13.67 -9.38 -21.37
C ALA A 250 14.32 -10.29 -22.44
N LEU A 251 13.80 -10.27 -23.66
CA LEU A 251 14.38 -11.01 -24.79
C LEU A 251 15.79 -10.52 -25.14
N ALA A 252 16.01 -9.20 -25.17
CA ALA A 252 17.32 -8.60 -25.43
C ALA A 252 18.35 -8.97 -24.35
N LYS A 253 17.90 -9.11 -23.09
CA LYS A 253 18.71 -9.59 -21.95
C LYS A 253 18.89 -11.11 -21.90
N GLY A 254 18.41 -11.84 -22.91
CA GLY A 254 18.62 -13.28 -22.99
C GLY A 254 17.75 -14.07 -22.01
N HIS A 255 16.57 -13.57 -21.63
CA HIS A 255 15.54 -14.36 -20.96
C HIS A 255 15.34 -15.68 -21.72
N ARG A 256 15.24 -16.82 -21.03
CA ARG A 256 15.15 -18.18 -21.59
C ARG A 256 13.82 -18.87 -21.32
N GLY A 257 13.11 -18.47 -20.25
CA GLY A 257 11.80 -18.99 -19.91
C GLY A 257 10.72 -18.69 -20.98
N PRO A 258 9.59 -19.40 -20.95
CA PRO A 258 8.45 -19.09 -21.81
C PRO A 258 7.80 -17.77 -21.41
N VAL A 259 7.40 -16.97 -22.40
CA VAL A 259 6.74 -15.68 -22.20
C VAL A 259 5.31 -15.74 -22.73
N HIS A 260 4.34 -15.39 -21.89
CA HIS A 260 2.93 -15.30 -22.26
C HIS A 260 2.44 -13.87 -22.05
N LEU A 261 2.12 -13.17 -23.15
CA LEU A 261 1.66 -11.79 -23.15
C LEU A 261 0.18 -11.72 -23.54
N TYR A 262 -0.65 -11.27 -22.61
CA TYR A 262 -2.08 -11.06 -22.80
C TYR A 262 -2.41 -9.56 -22.79
N LEU A 263 -3.02 -9.09 -23.87
CA LEU A 263 -3.35 -7.68 -24.10
C LEU A 263 -4.87 -7.52 -24.22
N GLY A 264 -5.46 -6.73 -23.32
CA GLY A 264 -6.90 -6.54 -23.21
C GLY A 264 -7.38 -5.16 -23.67
N GLY A 265 -8.48 -5.15 -24.43
CA GLY A 265 -9.25 -3.97 -24.84
C GLY A 265 -10.74 -4.14 -24.57
N ARG A 266 -11.55 -3.09 -24.83
CA ARG A 266 -13.03 -3.24 -24.83
C ARG A 266 -13.50 -3.77 -26.17
N THR A 267 -12.90 -3.25 -27.24
CA THR A 267 -13.19 -3.52 -28.66
C THR A 267 -11.88 -3.76 -29.41
N ALA A 268 -11.97 -4.15 -30.67
CA ALA A 268 -10.84 -4.32 -31.58
C ALA A 268 -10.06 -3.01 -31.78
N GLU A 269 -10.74 -1.86 -31.76
CA GLU A 269 -10.10 -0.54 -31.89
C GLU A 269 -9.19 -0.19 -30.71
N ASP A 270 -9.45 -0.75 -29.52
CA ASP A 270 -8.58 -0.55 -28.36
C ASP A 270 -7.28 -1.38 -28.45
N LEU A 271 -7.16 -2.33 -29.39
CA LEU A 271 -6.02 -3.25 -29.54
C LEU A 271 -4.95 -2.72 -30.50
N TYR A 272 -4.46 -1.51 -30.21
CA TYR A 272 -3.51 -0.76 -31.04
C TYR A 272 -2.09 -1.36 -31.12
N LEU A 273 -1.78 -2.36 -30.29
CA LEU A 273 -0.43 -2.93 -30.14
C LEU A 273 -0.09 -4.00 -31.18
N SER A 274 -0.98 -4.31 -32.12
CA SER A 274 -0.76 -5.38 -33.11
C SER A 274 0.56 -5.25 -33.87
N GLY A 275 0.97 -4.04 -34.25
CA GLY A 275 2.27 -3.81 -34.89
C GLY A 275 3.47 -3.93 -33.94
N HIS A 276 3.29 -3.64 -32.64
CA HIS A 276 4.37 -3.65 -31.64
C HIS A 276 4.75 -5.05 -31.19
N VAL A 277 3.89 -6.04 -31.43
CA VAL A 277 4.09 -7.44 -31.04
C VAL A 277 4.34 -8.37 -32.23
N ALA A 278 4.29 -7.84 -33.46
CA ALA A 278 4.35 -8.64 -34.69
C ALA A 278 5.69 -9.37 -34.85
N ASP A 279 6.78 -8.76 -34.36
CA ASP A 279 8.15 -9.26 -34.53
C ASP A 279 8.60 -10.18 -33.38
N PHE A 280 7.73 -10.47 -32.41
CA PHE A 280 8.09 -11.38 -31.33
C PHE A 280 8.25 -12.82 -31.83
N PRO A 281 9.33 -13.52 -31.40
CA PRO A 281 9.58 -14.89 -31.83
C PRO A 281 8.50 -15.83 -31.28
N ALA A 282 7.66 -16.35 -32.18
CA ALA A 282 6.46 -17.12 -31.83
C ALA A 282 6.73 -18.44 -31.08
N ASP A 283 7.95 -18.97 -31.18
CA ASP A 283 8.42 -20.13 -30.43
C ASP A 283 8.79 -19.81 -28.97
N ARG A 284 8.93 -18.51 -28.64
CA ARG A 284 9.35 -18.05 -27.31
C ARG A 284 8.31 -17.17 -26.62
N VAL A 285 7.53 -16.40 -27.39
CA VAL A 285 6.52 -15.49 -26.90
C VAL A 285 5.16 -15.87 -27.48
N SER A 286 4.23 -16.23 -26.61
CA SER A 286 2.82 -16.36 -26.96
C SER A 286 2.11 -15.04 -26.70
N VAL A 287 1.54 -14.45 -27.75
CA VAL A 287 0.79 -13.18 -27.65
C VAL A 287 -0.69 -13.45 -27.87
N MET A 288 -1.52 -12.88 -27.01
CA MET A 288 -2.97 -12.95 -27.12
C MET A 288 -3.60 -11.58 -26.97
N GLN A 289 -4.37 -11.16 -27.97
CA GLN A 289 -5.12 -9.91 -27.93
C GLN A 289 -6.61 -10.21 -27.77
N ILE A 290 -7.25 -9.65 -26.75
CA ILE A 290 -8.63 -9.96 -26.35
C ILE A 290 -9.44 -8.69 -26.17
N ALA A 291 -10.62 -8.66 -26.79
CA ALA A 291 -11.63 -7.65 -26.53
C ALA A 291 -12.71 -8.20 -25.58
N SER A 292 -13.19 -7.37 -24.66
CA SER A 292 -14.19 -7.77 -23.68
C SER A 292 -15.64 -7.61 -24.14
N ARG A 293 -15.89 -6.92 -25.25
CA ARG A 293 -17.25 -6.66 -25.77
C ARG A 293 -17.52 -7.26 -27.14
N GLU A 294 -16.52 -7.82 -27.80
CA GLU A 294 -16.67 -8.47 -29.11
C GLU A 294 -15.59 -9.53 -29.35
N ALA A 295 -15.82 -10.36 -30.35
CA ALA A 295 -14.86 -11.39 -30.75
C ALA A 295 -13.75 -10.78 -31.63
N VAL A 296 -12.49 -11.12 -31.34
CA VAL A 296 -11.31 -10.63 -32.08
C VAL A 296 -10.33 -11.78 -32.27
N GLY A 297 -9.73 -11.90 -33.46
CA GLY A 297 -8.67 -12.89 -33.72
C GLY A 297 -9.11 -14.34 -33.51
N GLY A 298 -10.39 -14.65 -33.75
CA GLY A 298 -10.96 -15.97 -33.50
C GLY A 298 -11.21 -16.31 -32.02
N GLN A 299 -10.96 -15.37 -31.10
CA GLN A 299 -11.32 -15.50 -29.69
C GLN A 299 -12.69 -14.85 -29.41
N PRO A 300 -13.55 -15.47 -28.59
CA PRO A 300 -14.79 -14.84 -28.16
C PRO A 300 -14.51 -13.64 -27.25
N ALA A 301 -15.52 -12.79 -27.07
CA ALA A 301 -15.46 -11.69 -26.12
C ALA A 301 -15.17 -12.24 -24.71
N ALA A 302 -14.11 -11.74 -24.06
CA ALA A 302 -13.68 -12.23 -22.75
C ALA A 302 -12.93 -11.16 -21.94
N ARG A 303 -12.87 -11.36 -20.62
CA ARG A 303 -11.99 -10.57 -19.76
C ARG A 303 -10.59 -11.17 -19.82
N VAL A 304 -9.60 -10.34 -20.16
CA VAL A 304 -8.23 -10.79 -20.46
C VAL A 304 -7.58 -11.56 -19.30
N ALA A 305 -7.74 -11.07 -18.06
CA ALA A 305 -7.19 -11.74 -16.88
C ALA A 305 -7.83 -13.10 -16.64
N GLU A 306 -9.16 -13.22 -16.82
CA GLU A 306 -9.85 -14.49 -16.64
C GLU A 306 -9.35 -15.53 -17.64
N LEU A 307 -9.29 -15.17 -18.92
CA LEU A 307 -8.79 -16.07 -19.96
C LEU A 307 -7.33 -16.47 -19.74
N ALA A 308 -6.48 -15.54 -19.29
CA ALA A 308 -5.08 -15.83 -18.99
C ALA A 308 -4.95 -16.88 -17.89
N PHE A 309 -5.63 -16.69 -16.75
CA PHE A 309 -5.56 -17.64 -15.64
C PHE A 309 -6.32 -18.94 -15.87
N ASP A 310 -7.33 -18.95 -16.75
CA ASP A 310 -7.99 -20.20 -17.17
C ASP A 310 -7.05 -21.05 -18.05
N ARG A 311 -6.17 -20.41 -18.84
CA ARG A 311 -5.13 -21.08 -19.64
C ARG A 311 -3.86 -21.40 -18.85
N HIS A 312 -3.62 -20.69 -17.76
CA HIS A 312 -2.47 -20.85 -16.87
C HIS A 312 -2.96 -21.10 -15.42
N PRO A 313 -3.53 -22.30 -15.15
CA PRO A 313 -4.10 -22.62 -13.83
C PRO A 313 -3.06 -22.81 -12.72
N ASP A 314 -1.77 -22.98 -13.07
CA ASP A 314 -0.64 -23.06 -12.15
C ASP A 314 0.40 -22.00 -12.52
N VAL A 315 0.63 -21.06 -11.60
CA VAL A 315 1.61 -19.97 -11.74
C VAL A 315 2.64 -19.98 -10.60
N THR A 316 2.81 -21.11 -9.91
CA THR A 316 3.71 -21.24 -8.74
C THR A 316 5.16 -20.84 -9.02
N GLN A 317 5.67 -21.15 -10.22
CA GLN A 317 7.03 -20.79 -10.66
C GLN A 317 7.07 -19.57 -11.58
N THR A 318 5.94 -18.90 -11.79
CA THR A 318 5.79 -17.84 -12.81
C THR A 318 5.93 -16.47 -12.17
N HIS A 319 6.65 -15.55 -12.83
CA HIS A 319 6.53 -14.13 -12.51
C HIS A 319 5.35 -13.53 -13.26
N VAL A 320 4.42 -12.94 -12.52
CA VAL A 320 3.20 -12.36 -13.07
C VAL A 320 3.35 -10.84 -13.10
N PHE A 321 3.28 -10.24 -14.29
CA PHE A 321 3.32 -8.78 -14.48
C PHE A 321 1.95 -8.26 -14.89
N LEU A 322 1.41 -7.33 -14.10
CA LEU A 322 0.07 -6.77 -14.28
C LEU A 322 0.16 -5.27 -14.49
N CYS A 323 -0.39 -4.73 -15.58
CA CYS A 323 -0.32 -3.29 -15.85
C CYS A 323 -1.58 -2.74 -16.51
N GLY A 324 -2.06 -1.58 -16.04
CA GLY A 324 -3.18 -0.85 -16.63
C GLY A 324 -4.37 -0.65 -15.70
N ASN A 325 -5.57 -1.05 -16.13
CA ASN A 325 -6.81 -0.75 -15.44
C ASN A 325 -6.85 -1.35 -14.00
N PRO A 326 -7.22 -0.56 -12.98
CA PRO A 326 -7.22 -1.01 -11.58
C PRO A 326 -8.10 -2.24 -11.32
N ASP A 327 -9.29 -2.32 -11.93
CA ASP A 327 -10.21 -3.44 -11.71
C ASP A 327 -9.68 -4.74 -12.36
N MET A 328 -8.97 -4.62 -13.48
CA MET A 328 -8.26 -5.75 -14.08
C MET A 328 -7.15 -6.25 -13.17
N ILE A 329 -6.34 -5.33 -12.62
CA ILE A 329 -5.22 -5.68 -11.73
C ILE A 329 -5.71 -6.36 -10.46
N GLU A 330 -6.75 -5.81 -9.84
CA GLU A 330 -7.37 -6.41 -8.66
C GLU A 330 -7.85 -7.84 -8.95
N ASN A 331 -8.61 -8.04 -10.03
CA ASN A 331 -9.06 -9.36 -10.45
C ASN A 331 -7.88 -10.32 -10.71
N ALA A 332 -6.86 -9.84 -11.39
CA ALA A 332 -5.69 -10.63 -11.75
C ALA A 332 -4.83 -11.01 -10.54
N ARG A 333 -4.67 -10.13 -9.55
CA ARG A 333 -3.94 -10.43 -8.29
C ARG A 333 -4.65 -11.54 -7.50
N ILE A 334 -5.98 -11.45 -7.37
CA ILE A 334 -6.78 -12.49 -6.70
C ILE A 334 -6.60 -13.84 -7.41
N ARG A 335 -6.68 -13.86 -8.75
CA ARG A 335 -6.50 -15.09 -9.54
C ARG A 335 -5.07 -15.63 -9.48
N ALA A 336 -4.06 -14.76 -9.51
CA ALA A 336 -2.67 -15.16 -9.33
C ALA A 336 -2.47 -15.90 -8.01
N MET A 337 -2.98 -15.34 -6.90
CA MET A 337 -2.93 -16.01 -5.60
C MET A 337 -3.64 -17.37 -5.63
N ARG A 338 -4.87 -17.44 -6.17
CA ARG A 338 -5.61 -18.72 -6.29
C ARG A 338 -4.89 -19.78 -7.11
N ASN A 339 -4.15 -19.35 -8.13
CA ASN A 339 -3.39 -20.23 -9.02
C ASN A 339 -1.96 -20.50 -8.51
N GLY A 340 -1.65 -20.14 -7.26
CA GLY A 340 -0.42 -20.53 -6.58
C GLY A 340 0.73 -19.54 -6.64
N ALA A 341 0.50 -18.30 -7.13
CA ALA A 341 1.57 -17.30 -7.16
C ALA A 341 2.06 -16.96 -5.75
N ASP A 342 3.38 -16.86 -5.60
CA ASP A 342 3.99 -16.22 -4.43
C ASP A 342 3.84 -14.68 -4.54
N LEU A 343 3.61 -14.01 -3.41
CA LEU A 343 3.46 -12.55 -3.36
C LEU A 343 4.67 -11.82 -3.96
N GLY A 344 5.89 -12.33 -3.74
CA GLY A 344 7.13 -11.76 -4.30
C GLY A 344 7.30 -11.97 -5.81
N ARG A 345 6.41 -12.74 -6.45
CA ARG A 345 6.41 -12.98 -7.89
C ARG A 345 5.29 -12.24 -8.63
N VAL A 346 4.44 -11.50 -7.93
CA VAL A 346 3.37 -10.69 -8.53
C VAL A 346 3.75 -9.22 -8.55
N HIS A 347 4.07 -8.72 -9.73
CA HIS A 347 4.43 -7.34 -10.00
C HIS A 347 3.20 -6.63 -10.57
N ALA A 348 2.83 -5.47 -10.02
CA ALA A 348 1.66 -4.74 -10.50
C ALA A 348 1.92 -3.23 -10.58
N ASP A 349 1.45 -2.60 -11.66
CA ASP A 349 1.43 -1.15 -11.86
C ASP A 349 0.04 -0.69 -12.29
N SER A 350 -0.66 0.01 -11.40
CA SER A 350 -2.07 0.41 -11.54
C SER A 350 -2.22 1.84 -11.99
N PHE A 351 -3.04 2.06 -13.02
CA PHE A 351 -3.32 3.39 -13.56
C PHE A 351 -4.64 3.90 -12.99
N ASP A 352 -4.57 4.39 -11.75
CA ASP A 352 -5.75 4.87 -11.04
C ASP A 352 -6.29 6.17 -11.67
N PRO A 353 -7.59 6.21 -12.03
CA PRO A 353 -8.22 7.47 -12.44
C PRO A 353 -8.30 8.42 -11.25
N PRO A 354 -8.28 9.75 -11.49
CA PRO A 354 -8.48 10.72 -10.42
C PRO A 354 -9.92 10.60 -9.86
N GLY A 355 -10.06 10.34 -8.56
CA GLY A 355 -11.36 10.28 -7.88
C GLY A 355 -11.35 9.50 -6.55
N LEU A 356 -12.44 9.64 -5.77
CA LEU A 356 -12.66 8.87 -4.55
C LEU A 356 -13.00 7.43 -4.91
N TYR A 357 -12.23 6.48 -4.37
CA TYR A 357 -12.51 5.05 -4.50
C TYR A 357 -13.90 4.72 -3.94
N GLN A 358 -14.77 4.16 -4.77
CA GLN A 358 -16.05 3.61 -4.33
C GLN A 358 -15.86 2.14 -3.97
N THR A 359 -16.10 1.78 -2.71
CA THR A 359 -15.98 0.39 -2.26
C THR A 359 -17.16 -0.46 -2.74
N ASN A 360 -16.85 -1.70 -3.10
CA ASN A 360 -17.81 -2.76 -3.40
C ASN A 360 -17.68 -3.94 -2.41
N GLU A 361 -17.24 -3.68 -1.17
CA GLU A 361 -16.96 -4.70 -0.15
C GLU A 361 -18.15 -5.65 0.11
N ASN A 362 -19.39 -5.17 -0.04
CA ASN A 362 -20.60 -5.99 0.09
C ASN A 362 -20.69 -7.06 -1.00
N GLU A 363 -20.42 -6.67 -2.25
CA GLU A 363 -20.43 -7.58 -3.40
C GLU A 363 -19.28 -8.58 -3.27
N LYS A 364 -18.10 -8.12 -2.84
CA LYS A 364 -16.95 -8.97 -2.55
C LYS A 364 -17.29 -10.03 -1.50
N LEU A 365 -17.81 -9.63 -0.34
CA LEU A 365 -18.22 -10.55 0.72
C LEU A 365 -19.29 -11.54 0.25
N ALA A 366 -20.27 -11.09 -0.54
CA ALA A 366 -21.31 -11.96 -1.10
C ALA A 366 -20.75 -12.97 -2.12
N SER A 367 -19.64 -12.64 -2.79
CA SER A 367 -18.99 -13.53 -3.77
C SER A 367 -18.14 -14.64 -3.14
N ILE A 368 -17.76 -14.49 -1.86
CA ILE A 368 -16.99 -15.50 -1.14
C ILE A 368 -17.92 -16.63 -0.72
N LYS A 369 -17.70 -17.82 -1.28
CA LYS A 369 -18.42 -19.03 -0.89
C LYS A 369 -17.79 -19.64 0.36
N PRO A 370 -18.58 -20.25 1.26
CA PRO A 370 -18.06 -21.03 2.36
C PRO A 370 -17.06 -22.09 1.88
N ASP A 371 -16.09 -22.38 2.74
CA ASP A 371 -14.97 -23.28 2.48
C ASP A 371 -14.84 -24.34 3.59
N PRO A 372 -15.68 -25.38 3.56
CA PRO A 372 -15.68 -26.42 4.59
C PRO A 372 -14.37 -27.19 4.68
N GLU A 373 -13.68 -27.38 3.55
CA GLU A 373 -12.39 -28.08 3.48
C GLU A 373 -11.30 -27.28 4.20
N MET A 374 -11.24 -25.96 3.99
CA MET A 374 -10.37 -25.06 4.76
C MET A 374 -10.74 -25.10 6.25
N TRP A 375 -12.03 -25.08 6.58
CA TRP A 375 -12.47 -25.10 7.98
C TRP A 375 -12.05 -26.38 8.70
N GLU A 376 -12.16 -27.53 8.03
CA GLU A 376 -11.68 -28.82 8.52
C GLU A 376 -10.15 -28.82 8.67
N ALA A 377 -9.41 -28.31 7.67
CA ALA A 377 -7.95 -28.17 7.74
C ALA A 377 -7.49 -27.27 8.91
N LEU A 378 -8.32 -26.30 9.31
CA LEU A 378 -8.11 -25.45 10.48
C LEU A 378 -8.58 -26.09 11.80
N GLY A 379 -8.85 -27.41 11.79
CA GLY A 379 -9.27 -28.18 12.97
C GLY A 379 -10.58 -27.66 13.54
N GLU A 380 -11.53 -27.29 12.67
CA GLU A 380 -12.82 -26.70 13.03
C GLU A 380 -12.68 -25.47 13.96
N GLY A 381 -11.63 -24.68 13.73
CA GLY A 381 -11.33 -23.46 14.50
C GLY A 381 -10.28 -23.65 15.59
N ARG A 382 -9.93 -24.88 15.99
CA ARG A 382 -8.90 -25.10 17.02
C ARG A 382 -7.53 -24.60 16.54
N ILE A 383 -7.10 -25.03 15.35
CA ILE A 383 -5.80 -24.63 14.78
C ILE A 383 -5.83 -23.14 14.42
N LEU A 384 -6.95 -22.63 13.91
CA LEU A 384 -7.12 -21.20 13.65
C LEU A 384 -6.88 -20.35 14.90
N SER A 385 -7.40 -20.77 16.05
CA SER A 385 -7.22 -20.04 17.32
C SER A 385 -5.73 -19.98 17.73
N GLU A 386 -5.00 -21.08 17.55
CA GLU A 386 -3.56 -21.16 17.82
C GLU A 386 -2.77 -20.25 16.86
N ILE A 387 -3.06 -20.32 15.55
CA ILE A 387 -2.45 -19.45 14.51
C ILE A 387 -2.66 -17.98 14.85
N LEU A 388 -3.90 -17.56 15.13
CA LEU A 388 -4.22 -16.16 15.43
C LEU A 388 -3.53 -15.71 16.73
N THR A 389 -3.41 -16.59 17.72
CA THR A 389 -2.71 -16.27 18.97
C THR A 389 -1.22 -16.03 18.75
N GLU A 390 -0.54 -16.90 18.00
CA GLU A 390 0.88 -16.71 17.67
C GLU A 390 1.08 -15.46 16.82
N PHE A 391 0.29 -15.30 15.75
CA PHE A 391 0.39 -14.16 14.84
C PHE A 391 0.16 -12.82 15.56
N TYR A 392 -0.93 -12.69 16.31
CA TYR A 392 -1.21 -11.43 17.02
C TYR A 392 -0.26 -11.19 18.20
N THR A 393 0.40 -12.22 18.73
CA THR A 393 1.50 -12.00 19.69
C THR A 393 2.68 -11.34 19.01
N ALA A 394 3.15 -11.89 17.88
CA ALA A 394 4.23 -11.29 17.11
C ALA A 394 3.87 -9.89 16.58
N LEU A 395 2.64 -9.71 16.09
CA LEU A 395 2.18 -8.44 15.52
C LEU A 395 2.15 -7.30 16.56
N PHE A 396 1.77 -7.57 17.80
CA PHE A 396 1.72 -6.56 18.87
C PHE A 396 3.12 -6.20 19.40
N GLU A 397 4.12 -7.03 19.12
CA GLU A 397 5.53 -6.79 19.45
C GLU A 397 6.28 -6.15 18.27
N ASP A 398 5.73 -6.20 17.07
CA ASP A 398 6.36 -5.65 15.87
C ASP A 398 6.30 -4.12 15.85
N PRO A 399 7.45 -3.42 15.73
CA PRO A 399 7.48 -1.96 15.82
C PRO A 399 6.76 -1.25 14.65
N ARG A 400 6.60 -1.90 13.49
CA ARG A 400 5.90 -1.33 12.33
C ARG A 400 4.39 -1.51 12.43
N LEU A 401 3.92 -2.59 13.05
CA LEU A 401 2.49 -2.96 13.10
C LEU A 401 1.82 -2.61 14.44
N ALA A 402 2.52 -2.73 15.58
CA ALA A 402 1.97 -2.44 16.91
C ALA A 402 1.31 -1.04 17.05
N PRO A 403 1.80 0.04 16.40
CA PRO A 403 1.16 1.36 16.47
C PRO A 403 -0.31 1.38 16.01
N PHE A 404 -0.74 0.44 15.15
CA PHE A 404 -2.12 0.34 14.67
C PHE A 404 -3.08 -0.30 15.70
N PHE A 405 -2.56 -0.80 16.83
CA PHE A 405 -3.33 -1.56 17.82
C PHE A 405 -3.38 -0.89 19.21
N GLN A 406 -2.89 0.34 19.36
CA GLN A 406 -2.79 1.04 20.65
C GLN A 406 -4.12 1.13 21.45
N ARG A 407 -5.27 1.04 20.77
CA ARG A 407 -6.61 1.14 21.37
C ARG A 407 -7.42 -0.17 21.34
N THR A 408 -6.78 -1.28 20.98
CA THR A 408 -7.41 -2.60 20.86
C THR A 408 -6.57 -3.60 21.65
N THR A 409 -7.21 -4.41 22.50
CA THR A 409 -6.50 -5.50 23.17
C THR A 409 -6.19 -6.61 22.18
N ARG A 410 -5.07 -7.32 22.37
CA ARG A 410 -4.71 -8.49 21.56
C ARG A 410 -5.85 -9.51 21.48
N GLN A 411 -6.49 -9.82 22.62
CA GLN A 411 -7.62 -10.75 22.67
C GLN A 411 -8.79 -10.27 21.80
N ARG A 412 -9.15 -8.98 21.87
CA ARG A 412 -10.23 -8.41 21.04
C ARG A 412 -9.91 -8.50 19.55
N ALA A 413 -8.65 -8.31 19.15
CA ALA A 413 -8.22 -8.44 17.76
C ALA A 413 -8.32 -9.91 17.29
N ILE A 414 -7.88 -10.85 18.12
CA ILE A 414 -7.99 -12.30 17.87
C ILE A 414 -9.47 -12.69 17.72
N ASP A 415 -10.34 -12.33 18.66
CA ASP A 415 -11.75 -12.73 18.67
C ASP A 415 -12.51 -12.19 17.45
N LYS A 416 -12.24 -10.94 17.07
CA LYS A 416 -12.82 -10.33 15.86
C LYS A 416 -12.34 -11.04 14.59
N GLN A 417 -11.05 -11.32 14.48
CA GLN A 417 -10.51 -12.00 13.31
C GLN A 417 -11.01 -13.44 13.22
N PHE A 418 -11.09 -14.14 14.36
CA PHE A 418 -11.59 -15.50 14.45
C PHE A 418 -13.05 -15.58 13.98
N SER A 419 -13.93 -14.75 14.54
CA SER A 419 -15.34 -14.73 14.14
C SER A 419 -15.52 -14.36 12.66
N PHE A 420 -14.74 -13.40 12.14
CA PHE A 420 -14.78 -13.07 10.72
C PHE A 420 -14.40 -14.26 9.83
N LEU A 421 -13.32 -14.97 10.15
CA LEU A 421 -12.85 -16.11 9.36
C LEU A 421 -13.75 -17.34 9.52
N GLN A 422 -14.32 -17.55 10.71
CA GLN A 422 -15.32 -18.59 10.94
C GLN A 422 -16.56 -18.34 10.06
N ASP A 423 -17.05 -17.10 9.98
CA ASP A 423 -18.14 -16.73 9.09
C ASP A 423 -17.83 -17.04 7.63
N LEU A 424 -16.61 -16.72 7.18
CA LEU A 424 -16.18 -16.93 5.81
C LEU A 424 -16.00 -18.40 5.46
N PHE A 425 -15.35 -19.20 6.32
CA PHE A 425 -15.00 -20.59 6.00
C PHE A 425 -16.12 -21.57 6.34
N SER A 426 -16.78 -21.41 7.50
CA SER A 426 -17.86 -22.32 7.90
C SER A 426 -19.22 -21.95 7.29
N GLY A 427 -19.41 -20.69 6.90
CA GLY A 427 -20.70 -20.14 6.47
C GLY A 427 -21.67 -19.81 7.62
N THR A 428 -21.28 -20.06 8.88
CA THR A 428 -22.09 -19.75 10.06
C THR A 428 -21.98 -18.27 10.39
N LYS A 429 -23.09 -17.52 10.43
CA LYS A 429 -23.08 -16.08 10.74
C LYS A 429 -22.89 -15.82 12.24
N MET A 430 -21.70 -15.37 12.63
CA MET A 430 -21.29 -15.07 14.00
C MET A 430 -20.50 -13.76 14.11
N PHE A 431 -20.04 -13.16 13.00
CA PHE A 431 -19.26 -11.93 13.01
C PHE A 431 -20.15 -10.69 13.20
N PHE A 432 -19.93 -10.00 14.32
CA PHE A 432 -20.54 -8.70 14.64
C PHE A 432 -19.43 -7.65 14.74
N GLY A 433 -18.94 -7.21 13.59
CA GLY A 433 -17.88 -6.21 13.50
C GLY A 433 -17.97 -5.35 12.25
N GLU A 434 -17.11 -4.33 12.21
CA GLU A 434 -16.97 -3.48 11.03
C GLU A 434 -16.30 -4.25 9.89
N LYS A 435 -16.71 -3.95 8.66
CA LYS A 435 -16.11 -4.54 7.45
C LYS A 435 -14.72 -3.95 7.18
N PRO A 436 -13.91 -4.56 6.29
CA PRO A 436 -12.55 -4.10 6.04
C PRO A 436 -12.44 -2.61 5.72
N PHE A 437 -13.37 -2.01 4.96
CA PHE A 437 -13.31 -0.58 4.64
C PHE A 437 -13.37 0.28 5.90
N ASN A 438 -14.37 0.04 6.76
CA ASN A 438 -14.60 0.80 7.99
C ASN A 438 -13.57 0.44 9.08
N SER A 439 -13.24 -0.84 9.27
CA SER A 439 -12.27 -1.28 10.26
C SER A 439 -10.90 -0.61 10.11
N HIS A 440 -10.52 -0.31 8.86
CA HIS A 440 -9.22 0.28 8.54
C HIS A 440 -9.29 1.74 8.12
N HIS A 441 -10.45 2.43 8.17
CA HIS A 441 -10.65 3.75 7.55
C HIS A 441 -9.58 4.79 7.93
N TRP A 442 -9.09 4.75 9.17
CA TRP A 442 -8.08 5.67 9.71
C TRP A 442 -6.63 5.17 9.55
N MET A 443 -6.43 3.88 9.24
CA MET A 443 -5.12 3.27 9.16
C MET A 443 -4.48 3.58 7.80
N VAL A 444 -3.43 4.38 7.79
CA VAL A 444 -2.61 4.62 6.59
C VAL A 444 -1.69 3.42 6.39
N ILE A 445 -2.18 2.43 5.64
CA ILE A 445 -1.46 1.19 5.34
C ILE A 445 -0.96 1.29 3.90
N SER A 446 0.35 1.19 3.70
CA SER A 446 0.98 1.08 2.38
C SER A 446 0.92 -0.34 1.84
N ASP A 447 1.09 -0.53 0.53
CA ASP A 447 1.24 -1.85 -0.08
C ASP A 447 2.38 -2.65 0.58
N GLU A 448 3.52 -2.02 0.83
CA GLU A 448 4.66 -2.66 1.49
C GLU A 448 4.31 -3.16 2.90
N LEU A 449 3.58 -2.35 3.67
CA LEU A 449 3.18 -2.74 5.02
C LEU A 449 2.14 -3.86 5.00
N PHE A 450 1.22 -3.83 4.04
CA PHE A 450 0.27 -4.91 3.81
C PHE A 450 1.01 -6.21 3.46
N ASP A 451 1.92 -6.19 2.49
CA ASP A 451 2.70 -7.36 2.06
C ASP A 451 3.65 -7.87 3.15
N TYR A 452 4.18 -6.97 3.98
CA TYR A 452 4.96 -7.32 5.15
C TYR A 452 4.11 -8.10 6.17
N ARG A 453 2.91 -7.60 6.49
CA ARG A 453 1.96 -8.28 7.37
C ARG A 453 1.53 -9.62 6.79
N GLU A 454 1.25 -9.70 5.50
CA GLU A 454 0.83 -10.95 4.83
C GLU A 454 1.91 -12.03 4.93
N ARG A 455 3.18 -11.68 4.68
CA ARG A 455 4.30 -12.61 4.86
C ARG A 455 4.39 -13.10 6.30
N MET A 456 4.37 -12.18 7.27
CA MET A 456 4.37 -12.55 8.69
C MET A 456 3.22 -13.49 9.05
N PHE A 457 2.02 -13.22 8.52
CA PHE A 457 0.83 -14.04 8.76
C PHE A 457 0.98 -15.44 8.19
N PHE A 458 1.32 -15.56 6.91
CA PHE A 458 1.41 -16.87 6.25
C PHE A 458 2.63 -17.68 6.67
N ASP A 459 3.70 -17.04 7.13
CA ASP A 459 4.81 -17.75 7.77
C ASP A 459 4.36 -18.45 9.06
N VAL A 460 3.49 -17.82 9.86
CA VAL A 460 2.87 -18.47 11.02
C VAL A 460 1.97 -19.61 10.56
N VAL A 461 1.08 -19.38 9.58
CA VAL A 461 0.16 -20.42 9.06
C VAL A 461 0.91 -21.67 8.60
N ARG A 462 2.05 -21.52 7.92
CA ARG A 462 2.91 -22.63 7.48
C ARG A 462 3.48 -23.45 8.62
N LYS A 463 3.84 -22.84 9.75
CA LYS A 463 4.34 -23.57 10.93
C LYS A 463 3.33 -24.56 11.49
N TYR A 464 2.04 -24.28 11.30
CA TYR A 464 0.94 -25.16 11.72
C TYR A 464 0.61 -26.25 10.70
N GLY A 465 1.40 -26.39 9.63
CA GLY A 465 1.28 -27.50 8.66
C GLY A 465 0.12 -27.35 7.68
N ILE A 466 -0.44 -26.15 7.53
CA ILE A 466 -1.49 -25.87 6.54
C ILE A 466 -0.88 -25.95 5.13
N GLU A 467 -1.50 -26.75 4.25
CA GLU A 467 -1.02 -26.94 2.88
C GLU A 467 -1.04 -25.62 2.07
N GLU A 468 -0.08 -25.44 1.16
CA GLU A 468 0.01 -24.22 0.32
C GLU A 468 -1.28 -23.94 -0.46
N ARG A 469 -1.99 -24.97 -0.94
CA ARG A 469 -3.27 -24.79 -1.64
C ARG A 469 -4.32 -24.04 -0.81
N PHE A 470 -4.32 -24.23 0.51
CA PHE A 470 -5.18 -23.49 1.43
C PHE A 470 -4.65 -22.09 1.67
N ILE A 471 -3.35 -21.93 1.89
CA ILE A 471 -2.70 -20.62 2.03
C ILE A 471 -3.01 -19.72 0.83
N HIS A 472 -2.92 -20.23 -0.39
CA HIS A 472 -3.23 -19.53 -1.63
C HIS A 472 -4.71 -19.09 -1.72
N ARG A 473 -5.65 -19.96 -1.32
CA ARG A 473 -7.09 -19.61 -1.24
C ARG A 473 -7.35 -18.51 -0.22
N TRP A 474 -6.66 -18.56 0.92
CA TRP A 474 -6.76 -17.54 1.96
C TRP A 474 -6.13 -16.22 1.53
N ALA A 475 -4.91 -16.26 0.98
CA ALA A 475 -4.22 -15.08 0.45
C ALA A 475 -5.08 -14.37 -0.61
N ALA A 476 -5.76 -15.12 -1.47
CA ALA A 476 -6.70 -14.55 -2.42
C ALA A 476 -7.87 -13.79 -1.76
N ILE A 477 -8.36 -14.22 -0.59
CA ILE A 477 -9.38 -13.51 0.17
C ILE A 477 -8.81 -12.21 0.75
N HIS A 478 -7.60 -12.23 1.30
CA HIS A 478 -6.96 -11.00 1.79
C HIS A 478 -6.74 -10.01 0.63
N GLU A 479 -6.29 -10.50 -0.52
CA GLU A 479 -6.06 -9.70 -1.72
C GLU A 479 -7.34 -9.03 -2.25
N MET A 480 -8.50 -9.69 -2.12
CA MET A 480 -9.81 -9.09 -2.45
C MET A 480 -10.10 -7.81 -1.68
N PHE A 481 -9.55 -7.64 -0.47
CA PHE A 481 -9.78 -6.46 0.37
C PHE A 481 -8.60 -5.48 0.36
N ARG A 482 -7.59 -5.70 -0.49
CA ARG A 482 -6.40 -4.83 -0.54
C ARG A 482 -6.78 -3.37 -0.76
N ARG A 483 -7.67 -3.06 -1.72
CA ARG A 483 -8.08 -1.67 -2.03
C ARG A 483 -8.93 -1.02 -0.92
N GLU A 484 -9.60 -1.83 -0.10
CA GLU A 484 -10.26 -1.35 1.11
C GLU A 484 -9.26 -1.07 2.23
N ILE A 485 -8.10 -1.71 2.26
CA ILE A 485 -7.17 -1.60 3.39
C ILE A 485 -6.04 -0.62 3.08
N VAL A 486 -5.39 -0.81 1.94
CA VAL A 486 -4.27 -0.01 1.45
C VAL A 486 -4.78 1.34 0.97
N LYS A 487 -4.19 2.40 1.54
CA LYS A 487 -4.53 3.77 1.19
C LYS A 487 -3.47 4.72 1.64
N SER A 488 -3.54 5.89 1.05
CA SER A 488 -2.47 6.85 1.13
C SER A 488 -2.78 8.10 1.94
N ALA A 489 -4.00 8.17 2.46
CA ALA A 489 -4.42 9.10 3.49
C ALA A 489 -5.53 8.41 4.31
N PRO A 490 -5.78 8.85 5.55
CA PRO A 490 -7.00 8.49 6.26
C PRO A 490 -8.24 8.86 5.42
N ARG A 491 -9.34 8.13 5.66
CA ARG A 491 -10.63 8.42 5.04
C ARG A 491 -11.75 8.23 6.06
N GLY A 492 -12.93 8.75 5.78
CA GLY A 492 -14.10 8.61 6.63
C GLY A 492 -14.64 7.17 6.68
N ILE A 493 -15.58 6.94 7.60
CA ILE A 493 -16.35 5.70 7.61
C ILE A 493 -17.51 5.79 6.63
N LEU A 494 -17.89 4.67 6.04
CA LEU A 494 -19.11 4.58 5.26
C LEU A 494 -20.30 4.33 6.20
N HIS A 495 -21.24 5.27 6.25
CA HIS A 495 -22.50 5.16 6.97
C HIS A 495 -23.67 5.45 6.01
N GLU A 496 -24.60 4.51 5.84
CA GLU A 496 -25.73 4.61 4.89
C GLU A 496 -25.31 5.01 3.45
N GLY A 497 -24.15 4.51 3.00
CA GLY A 497 -23.62 4.80 1.66
C GLY A 497 -23.00 6.19 1.49
N LYS A 498 -22.89 6.96 2.59
CA LYS A 498 -22.18 8.25 2.61
C LYS A 498 -20.92 8.13 3.46
N GLU A 499 -19.83 8.69 2.96
CA GLU A 499 -18.62 8.82 3.74
C GLU A 499 -18.80 9.93 4.77
N VAL A 500 -18.70 9.55 6.04
CA VAL A 500 -18.70 10.47 7.17
C VAL A 500 -17.26 10.61 7.65
N ASN A 501 -16.70 11.79 7.48
CA ASN A 501 -15.37 12.06 7.98
C ASN A 501 -15.43 12.13 9.51
N LEU A 502 -14.66 11.26 10.18
CA LEU A 502 -14.53 11.23 11.64
C LEU A 502 -13.29 12.01 12.12
N GLU A 503 -12.58 12.69 11.22
CA GLU A 503 -11.55 13.65 11.62
C GLU A 503 -12.18 14.98 11.99
N GLY A 504 -11.81 15.48 13.17
CA GLY A 504 -12.23 16.76 13.68
C GLY A 504 -12.85 16.69 15.06
N TYR A 505 -13.39 17.83 15.45
CA TYR A 505 -14.06 18.03 16.72
C TYR A 505 -15.44 18.61 16.46
N SER A 506 -16.43 18.13 17.20
CA SER A 506 -17.75 18.73 17.28
C SER A 506 -17.91 19.40 18.63
N HIS A 507 -18.59 20.54 18.64
CA HIS A 507 -19.11 21.11 19.87
C HIS A 507 -20.40 20.40 20.23
N GLU A 508 -20.39 19.66 21.33
CA GLU A 508 -21.57 18.97 21.84
C GLU A 508 -21.95 19.50 23.22
N LYS A 509 -23.25 19.47 23.51
CA LYS A 509 -23.76 19.85 24.83
C LYS A 509 -23.99 18.57 25.61
N MET A 510 -23.35 18.45 26.77
CA MET A 510 -23.42 17.21 27.55
C MET A 510 -24.76 17.08 28.25
N ASP A 511 -25.52 16.03 27.94
CA ASP A 511 -26.79 15.75 28.64
C ASP A 511 -26.56 15.15 30.04
N VAL A 512 -25.42 14.49 30.23
CA VAL A 512 -24.98 13.86 31.48
C VAL A 512 -23.55 14.31 31.80
N GLY A 513 -23.26 14.52 33.07
CA GLY A 513 -21.93 14.96 33.51
C GLY A 513 -20.86 13.93 33.15
N SER A 514 -19.67 14.42 32.80
CA SER A 514 -18.53 13.61 32.37
C SER A 514 -17.23 14.18 32.97
N VAL A 515 -16.09 13.68 32.51
CA VAL A 515 -14.76 14.16 32.89
C VAL A 515 -14.02 14.61 31.64
N CYS A 516 -13.29 15.71 31.75
CA CYS A 516 -12.44 16.23 30.67
C CYS A 516 -11.21 15.34 30.46
N ASP A 517 -10.95 14.89 29.24
CA ASP A 517 -9.78 14.07 28.90
C ASP A 517 -8.45 14.87 28.89
N GLY A 518 -8.52 16.21 28.88
CA GLY A 518 -7.35 17.08 28.96
C GLY A 518 -6.88 17.34 30.40
N CYS A 519 -7.79 17.77 31.27
CA CYS A 519 -7.45 18.17 32.66
C CYS A 519 -7.95 17.21 33.74
N HIS A 520 -8.71 16.18 33.37
CA HIS A 520 -9.42 15.28 34.29
C HIS A 520 -10.38 15.97 35.26
N GLY A 521 -10.80 17.21 34.95
CA GLY A 521 -11.81 17.95 35.71
C GLY A 521 -13.23 17.51 35.36
N GLU A 522 -14.16 17.70 36.30
CA GLU A 522 -15.58 17.43 36.08
C GLU A 522 -16.18 18.37 35.02
N ILE A 523 -17.04 17.80 34.17
CA ILE A 523 -17.87 18.49 33.18
C ILE A 523 -19.32 18.28 33.61
N PHE A 524 -20.06 19.37 33.78
CA PHE A 524 -21.43 19.31 34.26
C PHE A 524 -22.46 19.14 33.12
N PRO A 525 -23.62 18.52 33.39
CA PRO A 525 -24.73 18.52 32.44
C PRO A 525 -25.08 19.94 31.99
N GLY A 526 -25.25 20.12 30.68
CA GLY A 526 -25.54 21.39 30.03
C GLY A 526 -24.31 22.19 29.60
N GLU A 527 -23.10 21.77 29.95
CA GLU A 527 -21.87 22.39 29.45
C GLU A 527 -21.58 21.96 28.00
N THR A 528 -21.08 22.90 27.21
CA THR A 528 -20.59 22.62 25.86
C THR A 528 -19.14 22.19 25.92
N VAL A 529 -18.84 21.11 25.23
CA VAL A 529 -17.52 20.49 25.17
C VAL A 529 -17.07 20.38 23.73
N LEU A 530 -15.75 20.41 23.54
CA LEU A 530 -15.13 20.05 22.28
C LEU A 530 -14.90 18.53 22.32
N MET A 531 -15.72 17.78 21.58
CA MET A 531 -15.62 16.32 21.51
C MET A 531 -14.92 15.91 20.22
N HIS A 532 -13.88 15.09 20.31
CA HIS A 532 -13.29 14.50 19.12
C HIS A 532 -14.24 13.46 18.55
N THR A 533 -14.69 13.70 17.31
CA THR A 533 -15.74 12.92 16.62
C THR A 533 -15.40 11.43 16.41
N ARG A 534 -14.13 11.04 16.54
CA ARG A 534 -13.64 9.65 16.43
C ARG A 534 -13.38 9.00 17.78
N THR A 535 -12.70 9.71 18.68
CA THR A 535 -12.21 9.10 19.93
C THR A 535 -13.23 9.18 21.05
N GLY A 536 -14.22 10.08 20.91
CA GLY A 536 -15.11 10.44 21.98
C GLY A 536 -14.38 11.15 23.12
N GLU A 537 -13.14 11.59 22.92
CA GLU A 537 -12.41 12.40 23.91
C GLU A 537 -13.09 13.75 24.03
N ILE A 538 -13.35 14.17 25.26
CA ILE A 538 -14.14 15.34 25.60
C ILE A 538 -13.21 16.36 26.27
N PHE A 539 -13.11 17.55 25.67
CA PHE A 539 -12.33 18.65 26.20
C PHE A 539 -13.28 19.75 26.68
N CYS A 540 -13.14 20.17 27.94
CA CYS A 540 -13.85 21.33 28.45
C CYS A 540 -13.38 22.61 27.75
N SER A 541 -14.15 23.71 27.90
CA SER A 541 -13.84 25.02 27.30
C SER A 541 -12.41 25.53 27.58
N ALA A 542 -11.84 25.19 28.74
CA ALA A 542 -10.46 25.54 29.11
C ALA A 542 -9.39 24.66 28.44
N CYS A 543 -9.75 23.46 28.00
CA CYS A 543 -8.87 22.48 27.36
C CYS A 543 -9.07 22.40 25.84
N GLU A 544 -9.93 23.23 25.24
CA GLU A 544 -10.16 23.22 23.79
C GLU A 544 -8.86 23.36 22.98
N GLY A 545 -7.94 24.23 23.42
CA GLY A 545 -6.63 24.38 22.80
C GLY A 545 -5.73 23.15 22.90
N GLN A 546 -5.90 22.32 23.93
CA GLN A 546 -5.20 21.04 24.08
C GLN A 546 -5.80 19.97 23.18
N GLY A 547 -7.14 19.97 23.01
CA GLY A 547 -7.83 19.16 22.01
C GLY A 547 -7.35 19.51 20.59
N ALA A 548 -7.34 20.80 20.23
CA ALA A 548 -6.84 21.26 18.93
C ALA A 548 -5.34 20.99 18.71
N ALA A 549 -4.51 21.01 19.76
CA ALA A 549 -3.09 20.66 19.66
C ALA A 549 -2.83 19.15 19.56
N HIS A 550 -3.74 18.31 20.08
CA HIS A 550 -3.73 16.86 19.85
C HIS A 550 -4.09 16.49 18.39
N ALA A 551 -4.68 17.43 17.64
CA ALA A 551 -5.05 17.30 16.24
C ALA A 551 -3.93 17.66 15.26
N ALA A 552 -2.82 18.24 15.74
CA ALA A 552 -1.75 18.80 14.90
C ALA A 552 -0.61 17.82 14.60
#